data_AF-A0A972RC05-F1
#
_entry.id   AF-A0A972RC05-F1
#
_cell.length_a   1.000
_cell.length_b   1.000
_cell.length_c   1.000
_cell.angle_alpha   90.00
_cell.angle_beta   90.00
_cell.angle_gamma   90.00
#
_symmetry.space_group_name_H-M   'P 1'
#
loop_
_entity.id
_entity.type
_entity.pdbx_description
1 polymer ?
#
loop_
_entity_poly.entity_id
_entity_poly.type
_entity_poly.pdbx_seq_one_letter_code
_entity_poly.pdbx_strand_id
1 'polypeptide(L)'
;MRKHALEEMTKSSLMKMAREVKLSGRSRMTKGELVQALSHKNKAGKGEERGVKRREKNILKASTLRSALEHRPVRRKMHLLESCQEEVERVRFEPGMEEKSFPAPPPVIEELPEGYGDDRIVLMVRDPYWIYAYWEIQEGTIAQALHKNGLAEHAYRQVVRVYAGDQVHFSDIDVEGLTNNWYINMGRPDTEFFADFGVMVGERFLRLVRSNSVQTPRAGMSDVVDEQWVTLNEEAEEMYALSGGFRIGRGEGSAGLQETQARRFEAELSSGGISSFFGSGRFREMPRRGFWYQLDAELIVYGATEPDAWVTLQGKPIRLRPDGTFTARFALPDGRQVIPVTFVSADRVDEATVTPRVERKTDRQ
;
A
#
# COMPACT_ATOMS: atom_id res chain seq x y z
N MET A 1 -56.51 -0.09 -17.87
CA MET A 1 -57.61 0.88 -18.14
C MET A 1 -57.84 1.00 -19.66
N ARG A 2 -58.98 1.57 -20.11
CA ARG A 2 -59.18 1.93 -21.53
C ARG A 2 -58.34 3.17 -21.89
N LYS A 3 -57.83 3.27 -23.13
CA LYS A 3 -56.87 4.31 -23.55
C LYS A 3 -57.38 5.74 -23.34
N HIS A 4 -58.64 6.00 -23.70
CA HIS A 4 -59.31 7.30 -23.55
C HIS A 4 -59.23 7.87 -22.12
N ALA A 5 -59.44 7.01 -21.11
CA ALA A 5 -59.39 7.42 -19.70
C ALA A 5 -57.98 7.82 -19.22
N LEU A 6 -56.91 7.46 -19.96
CA LEU A 6 -55.54 7.91 -19.68
C LEU A 6 -55.21 9.22 -20.41
N GLU A 7 -55.91 9.54 -21.50
CA GLU A 7 -55.68 10.74 -22.32
C GLU A 7 -56.22 11.99 -21.63
N GLU A 8 -57.33 11.88 -20.89
CA GLU A 8 -57.92 12.95 -20.08
C GLU A 8 -57.08 13.35 -18.85
N MET A 9 -56.20 12.46 -18.36
CA MET A 9 -55.44 12.69 -17.12
C MET A 9 -54.26 13.65 -17.29
N THR A 10 -53.89 14.35 -16.21
CA THR A 10 -52.71 15.24 -16.21
C THR A 10 -51.40 14.45 -16.26
N LYS A 11 -50.33 15.05 -16.84
CA LYS A 11 -49.00 14.39 -16.96
C LYS A 11 -48.44 13.96 -15.59
N SER A 12 -48.71 14.72 -14.53
CA SER A 12 -48.31 14.38 -13.15
C SER A 12 -48.98 13.10 -12.64
N SER A 13 -50.28 12.93 -12.89
CA SER A 13 -51.02 11.72 -12.47
C SER A 13 -50.57 10.47 -13.25
N LEU A 14 -50.30 10.63 -14.56
CA LEU A 14 -49.70 9.58 -15.39
C LEU A 14 -48.29 9.19 -14.92
N MET A 15 -47.47 10.16 -14.50
CA MET A 15 -46.15 9.92 -13.90
C MET A 15 -46.22 9.16 -12.57
N LYS A 16 -47.25 9.43 -11.73
CA LYS A 16 -47.49 8.68 -10.49
C LYS A 16 -47.82 7.21 -10.77
N MET A 17 -48.75 6.94 -11.69
CA MET A 17 -49.05 5.57 -12.13
C MET A 17 -47.84 4.89 -12.78
N ALA A 18 -47.05 5.60 -13.61
CA ALA A 18 -45.82 5.05 -14.19
C ALA A 18 -44.73 4.71 -13.15
N ARG A 19 -44.73 5.37 -11.98
CA ARG A 19 -43.87 5.03 -10.85
C ARG A 19 -44.34 3.75 -10.15
N GLU A 20 -45.64 3.66 -9.88
CA GLU A 20 -46.27 2.50 -9.21
C GLU A 20 -46.14 1.22 -10.05
N VAL A 21 -46.41 1.32 -11.35
CA VAL A 21 -46.28 0.20 -12.32
C VAL A 21 -44.81 -0.04 -12.74
N LYS A 22 -43.83 0.60 -12.07
CA LYS A 22 -42.38 0.46 -12.31
C LYS A 22 -42.01 0.54 -13.80
N LEU A 23 -42.39 1.63 -14.47
CA LEU A 23 -42.08 1.87 -15.88
C LEU A 23 -40.72 2.58 -16.01
N SER A 24 -39.80 1.99 -16.78
CA SER A 24 -38.45 2.49 -17.05
C SER A 24 -38.47 3.65 -18.04
N GLY A 25 -37.53 4.59 -17.92
CA GLY A 25 -37.45 5.77 -18.81
C GLY A 25 -38.55 6.83 -18.63
N ARG A 26 -39.54 6.60 -17.75
CA ARG A 26 -40.72 7.48 -17.57
C ARG A 26 -40.43 8.97 -17.40
N SER A 27 -39.29 9.34 -16.81
CA SER A 27 -38.88 10.73 -16.58
C SER A 27 -38.54 11.50 -17.86
N ARG A 28 -38.13 10.82 -18.93
CA ARG A 28 -37.85 11.42 -20.24
C ARG A 28 -39.05 11.46 -21.17
N MET A 29 -40.17 10.84 -20.79
CA MET A 29 -41.32 10.66 -21.68
C MET A 29 -42.25 11.88 -21.77
N THR A 30 -42.83 12.09 -22.94
CA THR A 30 -43.94 13.06 -23.15
C THR A 30 -45.26 12.52 -22.59
N LYS A 31 -46.32 13.36 -22.51
CA LYS A 31 -47.64 12.90 -22.03
C LYS A 31 -48.20 11.77 -22.92
N GLY A 32 -48.05 11.89 -24.24
CA GLY A 32 -48.54 10.88 -25.19
C GLY A 32 -47.82 9.54 -25.06
N GLU A 33 -46.50 9.55 -24.92
CA GLU A 33 -45.68 8.35 -24.69
C GLU A 33 -46.07 7.62 -23.40
N LEU A 34 -46.30 8.36 -22.30
CA LEU A 34 -46.74 7.79 -21.03
C LEU A 34 -48.11 7.10 -21.15
N VAL A 35 -49.07 7.72 -21.85
CA VAL A 35 -50.37 7.11 -22.16
C VAL A 35 -50.20 5.82 -22.96
N GLN A 36 -49.39 5.86 -24.02
CA GLN A 36 -49.17 4.69 -24.88
C GLN A 36 -48.51 3.55 -24.09
N ALA A 37 -47.43 3.82 -23.37
CA ALA A 37 -46.70 2.81 -22.58
C ALA A 37 -47.57 2.19 -21.46
N LEU A 38 -48.38 3.00 -20.75
CA LEU A 38 -49.33 2.50 -19.75
C LEU A 38 -50.49 1.71 -20.38
N SER A 39 -50.93 2.04 -21.60
CA SER A 39 -51.96 1.27 -22.31
C SER A 39 -51.46 -0.10 -22.76
N HIS A 40 -50.23 -0.21 -23.27
CA HIS A 40 -49.64 -1.48 -23.70
C HIS A 40 -49.33 -2.41 -22.52
N LYS A 41 -48.78 -1.88 -21.41
CA LYS A 41 -48.52 -2.69 -20.21
C LYS A 41 -49.79 -3.23 -19.55
N ASN A 42 -50.92 -2.51 -19.67
CA ASN A 42 -52.24 -3.00 -19.26
C ASN A 42 -52.81 -4.11 -20.17
N LYS A 43 -52.44 -4.16 -21.46
CA LYS A 43 -52.84 -5.26 -22.37
C LYS A 43 -52.08 -6.55 -22.04
N ALA A 44 -50.77 -6.45 -21.75
CA ALA A 44 -49.95 -7.58 -21.32
C ALA A 44 -50.40 -8.23 -19.99
N GLY A 45 -51.16 -7.51 -19.16
CA GLY A 45 -51.72 -8.01 -17.90
C GLY A 45 -53.10 -8.67 -18.00
N LYS A 46 -53.67 -8.85 -19.20
CA LYS A 46 -54.97 -9.52 -19.42
C LYS A 46 -54.91 -10.47 -20.62
N GLY A 47 -54.28 -11.63 -20.43
CA GLY A 47 -54.21 -12.66 -21.45
C GLY A 47 -53.32 -13.85 -21.05
N GLU A 48 -53.78 -14.64 -20.08
CA GLU A 48 -53.70 -16.12 -19.97
C GLU A 48 -53.49 -16.61 -18.53
N GLU A 49 -54.58 -17.02 -17.91
CA GLU A 49 -54.57 -17.99 -16.81
C GLU A 49 -54.72 -19.40 -17.38
N ARG A 50 -53.83 -20.32 -16.98
CA ARG A 50 -54.11 -21.76 -16.81
C ARG A 50 -53.01 -22.36 -15.92
N GLY A 51 -53.31 -22.54 -14.63
CA GLY A 51 -52.34 -23.04 -13.63
C GLY A 51 -52.45 -24.53 -13.30
N VAL A 52 -51.91 -24.90 -12.12
CA VAL A 52 -52.09 -26.19 -11.35
C VAL A 52 -51.26 -27.39 -11.90
N LYS A 53 -50.42 -28.17 -11.18
CA LYS A 53 -49.90 -28.30 -9.78
C LYS A 53 -48.44 -28.82 -9.88
N ARG A 54 -47.44 -28.40 -9.08
CA ARG A 54 -47.10 -28.76 -7.67
C ARG A 54 -46.91 -30.27 -7.38
N ARG A 55 -45.65 -30.77 -7.33
CA ARG A 55 -45.05 -31.57 -6.21
C ARG A 55 -43.68 -32.18 -6.55
N GLU A 56 -42.79 -32.23 -5.56
CA GLU A 56 -41.59 -33.09 -5.56
C GLU A 56 -41.94 -34.51 -5.06
N LYS A 57 -41.34 -35.55 -5.66
CA LYS A 57 -40.48 -36.55 -4.97
C LYS A 57 -40.06 -37.70 -5.90
N ASN A 58 -38.75 -37.73 -6.20
CA ASN A 58 -37.84 -38.87 -6.00
C ASN A 58 -38.08 -40.30 -6.61
N ILE A 59 -37.10 -40.66 -7.49
CA ILE A 59 -36.42 -41.97 -7.69
C ILE A 59 -37.10 -43.04 -8.60
N LEU A 60 -36.25 -43.73 -9.40
CA LEU A 60 -36.45 -45.00 -10.15
C LEU A 60 -37.17 -44.89 -11.52
N LYS A 61 -36.76 -45.52 -12.64
CA LYS A 61 -35.70 -46.53 -12.94
C LYS A 61 -34.98 -46.26 -14.27
N ALA A 62 -33.74 -46.73 -14.39
CA ALA A 62 -33.03 -46.81 -15.67
C ALA A 62 -33.46 -48.06 -16.47
N SER A 63 -34.28 -47.89 -17.50
CA SER A 63 -34.61 -48.98 -18.45
C SER A 63 -35.12 -48.53 -19.84
N THR A 64 -35.69 -47.33 -20.00
CA THR A 64 -36.57 -47.01 -21.15
C THR A 64 -35.96 -46.08 -22.22
N LEU A 65 -34.62 -46.01 -22.32
CA LEU A 65 -33.92 -45.33 -23.42
C LEU A 65 -32.87 -46.22 -24.12
N ARG A 66 -33.06 -47.54 -24.11
CA ARG A 66 -32.22 -48.52 -24.82
C ARG A 66 -32.68 -48.85 -26.25
N SER A 67 -33.70 -48.18 -26.79
CA SER A 67 -34.30 -48.51 -28.10
C SER A 67 -34.22 -47.40 -29.16
N ALA A 68 -33.46 -46.32 -28.91
CA ALA A 68 -33.39 -45.14 -29.79
C ALA A 68 -31.95 -44.73 -30.19
N LEU A 69 -30.97 -45.62 -29.99
CA LEU A 69 -29.54 -45.31 -30.10
C LEU A 69 -28.75 -46.24 -31.02
N GLU A 70 -29.44 -47.02 -31.86
CA GLU A 70 -28.81 -47.88 -32.87
C GLU A 70 -29.30 -47.49 -34.26
N HIS A 71 -28.38 -47.49 -35.25
CA HIS A 71 -28.55 -47.23 -36.69
C HIS A 71 -28.45 -45.76 -37.19
N ARG A 72 -27.23 -45.23 -37.36
CA ARG A 72 -26.67 -44.74 -38.66
C ARG A 72 -25.21 -44.22 -38.54
N PRO A 73 -24.42 -44.16 -39.64
CA PRO A 73 -23.00 -44.54 -39.58
C PRO A 73 -21.98 -43.41 -39.38
N VAL A 74 -20.88 -43.78 -38.72
CA VAL A 74 -19.63 -43.01 -38.61
C VAL A 74 -18.89 -43.03 -39.96
N ARG A 75 -18.96 -41.94 -40.74
CA ARG A 75 -18.16 -41.83 -41.99
C ARG A 75 -17.57 -40.44 -42.29
N ARG A 76 -17.74 -39.45 -41.39
CA ARG A 76 -17.25 -38.07 -41.57
C ARG A 76 -16.05 -37.66 -40.70
N LYS A 77 -15.48 -38.58 -39.91
CA LYS A 77 -14.39 -38.28 -38.97
C LYS A 77 -13.01 -38.86 -39.32
N MET A 78 -12.89 -39.74 -40.32
CA MET A 78 -11.60 -40.36 -40.67
C MET A 78 -10.75 -39.46 -41.60
N HIS A 79 -11.37 -38.91 -42.65
CA HIS A 79 -10.69 -38.10 -43.67
C HIS A 79 -10.06 -36.79 -43.14
N LEU A 80 -10.49 -36.31 -41.97
CA LEU A 80 -9.90 -35.11 -41.33
C LEU A 80 -8.67 -35.45 -40.47
N LEU A 81 -8.48 -36.72 -40.09
CA LEU A 81 -7.32 -37.18 -39.33
C LEU A 81 -6.19 -37.60 -40.26
N GLU A 82 -6.50 -38.29 -41.37
CA GLU A 82 -5.53 -38.62 -42.42
C GLU A 82 -4.89 -37.37 -43.03
N SER A 83 -5.67 -36.33 -43.35
CA SER A 83 -5.13 -35.08 -43.90
C SER A 83 -4.17 -34.38 -42.93
N CYS A 84 -4.46 -34.40 -41.62
CA CYS A 84 -3.58 -33.82 -40.61
C CYS A 84 -2.34 -34.68 -40.35
N GLN A 85 -2.39 -36.01 -40.55
CA GLN A 85 -1.20 -36.86 -40.47
C GLN A 85 -0.28 -36.67 -41.68
N GLU A 86 -0.81 -36.57 -42.91
CA GLU A 86 0.01 -36.30 -44.11
C GLU A 86 0.70 -34.92 -44.10
N GLU A 87 0.06 -33.89 -43.53
CA GLU A 87 0.71 -32.59 -43.32
C GLU A 87 1.83 -32.66 -42.28
N VAL A 88 1.59 -33.36 -41.15
CA VAL A 88 2.59 -33.53 -40.08
C VAL A 88 3.78 -34.39 -40.51
N GLU A 89 3.59 -35.39 -41.36
CA GLU A 89 4.70 -36.18 -41.91
C GLU A 89 5.51 -35.41 -42.97
N ARG A 90 4.86 -34.57 -43.81
CA ARG A 90 5.59 -33.71 -44.76
C ARG A 90 6.50 -32.69 -44.07
N VAL A 91 6.05 -32.08 -42.97
CA VAL A 91 6.85 -31.14 -42.17
C VAL A 91 8.03 -31.83 -41.46
N ARG A 92 8.07 -33.17 -41.42
CA ARG A 92 9.10 -33.93 -40.70
C ARG A 92 10.40 -34.15 -41.47
N PHE A 93 10.42 -33.88 -42.79
CA PHE A 93 11.56 -34.13 -43.67
C PHE A 93 11.81 -33.01 -44.69
N GLU A 94 12.00 -31.78 -44.21
CA GLU A 94 12.76 -30.76 -44.94
C GLU A 94 13.99 -30.34 -44.12
N PRO A 95 15.23 -30.52 -44.61
CA PRO A 95 16.44 -29.99 -43.97
C PRO A 95 16.59 -28.48 -44.30
N GLY A 96 15.57 -27.70 -43.98
CA GLY A 96 15.57 -26.24 -44.07
C GLY A 96 16.17 -25.63 -42.81
N MET A 97 17.51 -25.65 -42.69
CA MET A 97 18.23 -24.83 -41.72
C MET A 97 18.18 -23.36 -42.13
N GLU A 98 17.03 -22.71 -41.92
CA GLU A 98 17.08 -21.34 -41.43
C GLU A 98 17.37 -21.41 -39.94
N GLU A 99 18.63 -21.13 -39.58
CA GLU A 99 18.96 -20.80 -38.20
C GLU A 99 18.10 -19.60 -37.79
N LYS A 100 17.04 -19.87 -37.03
CA LYS A 100 16.34 -18.83 -36.27
C LYS A 100 17.36 -18.29 -35.29
N SER A 101 18.04 -17.22 -35.70
CA SER A 101 18.98 -16.51 -34.87
C SER A 101 18.30 -16.23 -33.54
N PHE A 102 18.92 -16.72 -32.47
CA PHE A 102 18.44 -16.44 -31.13
C PHE A 102 18.31 -14.91 -31.01
N PRO A 103 17.25 -14.39 -30.36
CA PRO A 103 17.21 -12.98 -30.05
C PRO A 103 18.53 -12.62 -29.36
N ALA A 104 19.15 -11.53 -29.81
CA ALA A 104 20.45 -11.10 -29.29
C ALA A 104 20.42 -11.17 -27.75
N PRO A 105 21.54 -11.58 -27.10
CA PRO A 105 21.60 -11.59 -25.64
C PRO A 105 21.07 -10.26 -25.11
N PRO A 106 20.33 -10.26 -23.98
CA PRO A 106 19.83 -9.01 -23.41
C PRO A 106 21.01 -8.04 -23.33
N PRO A 107 20.80 -6.75 -23.68
CA PRO A 107 21.90 -5.79 -23.69
C PRO A 107 22.64 -5.92 -22.36
N VAL A 108 23.96 -6.09 -22.45
CA VAL A 108 24.81 -6.14 -21.25
C VAL A 108 24.43 -4.90 -20.46
N ILE A 109 23.88 -5.12 -19.27
CA ILE A 109 23.60 -4.01 -18.35
C ILE A 109 25.00 -3.48 -18.06
N GLU A 110 25.33 -2.33 -18.63
CA GLU A 110 26.61 -1.66 -18.36
C GLU A 110 26.70 -1.56 -16.83
N GLU A 111 27.76 -2.16 -16.28
CA GLU A 111 27.95 -2.18 -14.84
C GLU A 111 27.95 -0.73 -14.36
N LEU A 112 27.19 -0.45 -13.29
CA LEU A 112 27.07 0.91 -12.78
C LEU A 112 28.47 1.46 -12.50
N PRO A 113 28.79 2.69 -12.92
CA PRO A 113 30.10 3.30 -12.66
C PRO A 113 30.45 3.20 -11.18
N GLU A 114 31.71 2.85 -10.87
CA GLU A 114 32.20 2.71 -9.49
C GLU A 114 32.07 4.01 -8.67
N GLY A 115 32.01 5.15 -9.36
CA GLY A 115 31.73 6.48 -8.80
C GLY A 115 31.12 7.41 -9.85
N TYR A 116 30.57 8.53 -9.39
CA TYR A 116 29.90 9.54 -10.22
C TYR A 116 30.74 10.81 -10.47
N GLY A 117 31.98 10.87 -9.96
CA GLY A 117 32.86 12.03 -10.04
C GLY A 117 32.57 13.12 -9.00
N ASP A 118 31.76 12.83 -7.98
CA ASP A 118 31.21 13.83 -7.04
C ASP A 118 31.96 13.78 -5.70
N ASP A 119 32.59 14.90 -5.31
CA ASP A 119 33.29 15.04 -4.02
C ASP A 119 32.28 15.24 -2.88
N ARG A 120 31.79 14.14 -2.29
CA ARG A 120 30.76 14.17 -1.25
C ARG A 120 30.97 13.13 -0.14
N ILE A 121 30.46 13.45 1.04
CA ILE A 121 30.23 12.52 2.14
C ILE A 121 28.77 12.65 2.59
N VAL A 122 28.10 11.53 2.83
CA VAL A 122 26.69 11.47 3.23
C VAL A 122 26.55 10.57 4.46
N LEU A 123 25.79 11.05 5.45
CA LEU A 123 25.42 10.30 6.64
C LEU A 123 23.97 9.83 6.55
N MET A 124 23.74 8.59 6.96
CA MET A 124 22.42 7.97 7.06
C MET A 124 22.27 7.33 8.44
N VAL A 125 21.21 7.68 9.16
CA VAL A 125 20.90 7.06 10.45
C VAL A 125 20.46 5.62 10.22
N ARG A 126 21.07 4.67 10.93
CA ARG A 126 20.70 3.25 10.88
C ARG A 126 19.82 2.87 12.06
N ASP A 127 20.23 3.27 13.26
CA ASP A 127 19.54 3.02 14.53
C ASP A 127 19.94 4.11 15.56
N PRO A 128 19.45 4.10 16.81
CA PRO A 128 19.77 5.13 17.81
C PRO A 128 21.27 5.27 18.14
N TYR A 129 22.11 4.29 17.83
CA TYR A 129 23.54 4.28 18.16
C TYR A 129 24.45 4.21 16.94
N TRP A 130 23.95 3.80 15.78
CA TRP A 130 24.74 3.64 14.57
C TRP A 130 24.34 4.57 13.43
N ILE A 131 25.36 5.19 12.83
CA ILE A 131 25.27 5.94 11.58
C ILE A 131 26.04 5.17 10.51
N TYR A 132 25.45 5.03 9.33
CA TYR A 132 26.16 4.62 8.13
C TYR A 132 26.68 5.86 7.41
N ALA A 133 27.96 5.87 7.09
CA ALA A 133 28.59 6.92 6.29
C ALA A 133 29.04 6.33 4.96
N TYR A 134 28.85 7.05 3.86
CA TYR A 134 29.50 6.75 2.60
C TYR A 134 30.03 8.05 1.98
N TRP A 135 31.11 7.94 1.22
CA TRP A 135 31.76 9.07 0.59
C TRP A 135 32.35 8.68 -0.76
N GLU A 136 32.46 9.66 -1.63
CA GLU A 136 33.21 9.60 -2.87
C GLU A 136 34.08 10.85 -2.91
N ILE A 137 35.39 10.69 -3.09
CA ILE A 137 36.36 11.79 -3.05
C ILE A 137 37.41 11.53 -4.12
N GLN A 138 37.58 12.48 -5.02
CA GLN A 138 38.50 12.38 -6.15
C GLN A 138 39.95 12.64 -5.69
N GLU A 139 40.90 11.82 -6.15
CA GLU A 139 42.33 11.98 -5.85
C GLU A 139 42.85 13.38 -6.22
N GLY A 140 42.33 13.94 -7.32
CA GLY A 140 42.66 15.30 -7.77
C GLY A 140 42.27 16.38 -6.75
N THR A 141 41.20 16.19 -6.00
CA THR A 141 40.75 17.13 -4.94
C THR A 141 41.63 17.02 -3.71
N ILE A 142 42.06 15.81 -3.34
CA ILE A 142 43.06 15.57 -2.29
C ILE A 142 44.39 16.26 -2.66
N ALA A 143 44.91 15.99 -3.86
CA ALA A 143 46.17 16.56 -4.35
C ALA A 143 46.12 18.10 -4.41
N GLN A 144 45.02 18.68 -4.90
CA GLN A 144 44.83 20.14 -4.89
C GLN A 144 44.81 20.73 -3.48
N ALA A 145 44.16 20.08 -2.51
CA ALA A 145 44.10 20.57 -1.13
C ALA A 145 45.47 20.52 -0.44
N LEU A 146 46.24 19.46 -0.65
CA LEU A 146 47.62 19.34 -0.16
C LEU A 146 48.53 20.41 -0.79
N HIS A 147 48.45 20.61 -2.11
CA HIS A 147 49.24 21.63 -2.82
C HIS A 147 48.88 23.05 -2.35
N LYS A 148 47.59 23.38 -2.23
CA LYS A 148 47.12 24.70 -1.72
C LYS A 148 47.60 25.01 -0.30
N ASN A 149 47.92 23.99 0.50
CA ASN A 149 48.43 24.14 1.86
C ASN A 149 49.96 24.00 1.98
N GLY A 150 50.69 23.78 0.87
CA GLY A 150 52.14 23.58 0.87
C GLY A 150 52.59 22.22 1.42
N LEU A 151 51.71 21.21 1.40
CA LEU A 151 51.90 19.89 2.04
C LEU A 151 51.94 18.73 1.04
N ALA A 152 52.12 19.00 -0.26
CA ALA A 152 52.08 17.99 -1.33
C ALA A 152 53.11 16.86 -1.19
N GLU A 153 54.27 17.14 -0.58
CA GLU A 153 55.35 16.15 -0.38
C GLU A 153 55.23 15.37 0.95
N HIS A 154 54.23 15.69 1.79
CA HIS A 154 54.10 15.07 3.10
C HIS A 154 53.20 13.83 3.05
N ALA A 155 53.56 12.80 3.83
CA ALA A 155 52.68 11.66 4.06
C ALA A 155 51.40 12.12 4.76
N TYR A 156 50.26 11.60 4.29
CA TYR A 156 48.93 11.92 4.82
C TYR A 156 48.11 10.65 5.05
N ARG A 157 47.17 10.71 5.98
CA ARG A 157 46.12 9.69 6.18
C ARG A 157 44.74 10.29 5.89
N GLN A 158 43.83 9.52 5.31
CA GLN A 158 42.44 9.97 5.12
C GLN A 158 41.67 9.75 6.42
N VAL A 159 40.84 10.71 6.82
CA VAL A 159 40.15 10.71 8.11
C VAL A 159 38.71 11.20 7.93
N VAL A 160 37.76 10.42 8.46
CA VAL A 160 36.39 10.88 8.69
C VAL A 160 36.32 11.42 10.12
N ARG A 161 36.17 12.74 10.26
CA ARG A 161 36.02 13.43 11.54
C ARG A 161 34.54 13.64 11.84
N VAL A 162 34.02 12.96 12.86
CA VAL A 162 32.59 12.97 13.20
C VAL A 162 32.34 13.85 14.41
N TYR A 163 31.33 14.72 14.33
CA TYR A 163 31.00 15.73 15.34
C TYR A 163 29.65 15.46 16.00
N ALA A 164 29.55 15.69 17.31
CA ALA A 164 28.36 15.42 18.11
C ALA A 164 27.67 16.70 18.60
N GLY A 165 26.70 17.21 17.84
CA GLY A 165 25.90 18.42 18.12
C GLY A 165 26.65 19.75 18.03
N ASP A 166 27.94 19.78 18.35
CA ASP A 166 28.82 20.95 18.28
C ASP A 166 30.04 20.72 17.37
N GLN A 167 30.84 21.76 17.10
CA GLN A 167 32.09 21.67 16.34
C GLN A 167 33.32 21.43 17.24
N VAL A 168 33.13 21.05 18.50
CA VAL A 168 34.19 20.96 19.52
C VAL A 168 34.50 19.50 19.86
N HIS A 169 33.46 18.69 20.07
CA HIS A 169 33.55 17.27 20.38
C HIS A 169 33.53 16.46 19.10
N PHE A 170 34.71 16.03 18.67
CA PHE A 170 34.88 15.19 17.49
C PHE A 170 35.56 13.85 17.80
N SER A 171 35.35 12.87 16.92
CA SER A 171 36.07 11.60 16.88
C SER A 171 36.63 11.38 15.49
N ASP A 172 37.92 11.09 15.41
CA ASP A 172 38.63 10.82 14.16
C ASP A 172 38.63 9.33 13.87
N ILE A 173 38.20 8.97 12.67
CA ILE A 173 38.20 7.61 12.14
C ILE A 173 39.17 7.59 10.97
N ASP A 174 40.33 6.97 11.16
CA ASP A 174 41.27 6.71 10.08
C ASP A 174 40.62 5.75 9.09
N VAL A 175 40.48 6.18 7.83
CA VAL A 175 39.94 5.37 6.74
C VAL A 175 41.05 5.09 5.75
N GLU A 176 41.32 3.81 5.50
CA GLU A 176 42.29 3.42 4.49
C GLU A 176 41.70 3.70 3.11
N GLY A 177 42.52 4.24 2.19
CA GLY A 177 42.06 4.80 0.90
C GLY A 177 41.44 3.82 -0.10
N LEU A 178 41.23 2.57 0.29
CA LEU A 178 40.45 1.56 -0.43
C LEU A 178 38.97 1.50 0.01
N THR A 179 38.58 2.30 1.01
CA THR A 179 37.24 2.30 1.59
C THR A 179 36.46 3.57 1.24
N ASN A 180 35.19 3.40 0.84
CA ASN A 180 34.26 4.46 0.47
C ASN A 180 33.01 4.50 1.37
N ASN A 181 32.97 3.67 2.42
CA ASN A 181 31.89 3.62 3.39
C ASN A 181 32.34 3.06 4.75
N TRP A 182 31.57 3.37 5.81
CA TRP A 182 31.82 2.90 7.17
C TRP A 182 30.56 2.84 8.02
N TYR A 183 30.58 2.02 9.08
CA TYR A 183 29.58 2.02 10.14
C TYR A 183 30.16 2.64 11.41
N ILE A 184 29.57 3.73 11.86
CA ILE A 184 30.06 4.55 12.96
C ILE A 184 29.16 4.34 14.17
N ASN A 185 29.73 3.90 15.29
CA ASN A 185 29.03 3.83 16.57
C ASN A 185 29.20 5.16 17.31
N MET A 186 28.07 5.82 17.57
CA MET A 186 28.02 7.16 18.15
C MET A 186 28.03 7.17 19.68
N GLY A 187 27.78 6.01 20.31
CA GLY A 187 27.70 5.84 21.77
C GLY A 187 26.55 6.58 22.48
N ARG A 188 25.84 7.49 21.80
CA ARG A 188 24.78 8.35 22.35
C ARG A 188 23.61 8.48 21.36
N PRO A 189 22.37 8.19 21.79
CA PRO A 189 21.16 8.41 20.99
C PRO A 189 20.61 9.83 21.15
N ASP A 190 19.53 10.15 20.44
CA ASP A 190 18.84 11.47 20.46
C ASP A 190 19.77 12.67 20.24
N THR A 191 20.83 12.46 19.46
CA THR A 191 21.90 13.44 19.23
C THR A 191 22.03 13.73 17.73
N GLU A 192 22.28 14.99 17.39
CA GLU A 192 22.58 15.44 16.03
C GLU A 192 24.06 15.22 15.71
N PHE A 193 24.36 14.75 14.50
CA PHE A 193 25.72 14.46 14.05
C PHE A 193 25.94 14.90 12.61
N PHE A 194 27.14 15.42 12.33
CA PHE A 194 27.66 15.68 10.99
C PHE A 194 29.14 15.23 10.93
N ALA A 195 29.65 14.99 9.73
CA ALA A 195 31.03 14.55 9.53
C ALA A 195 31.76 15.41 8.50
N ASP A 196 33.04 15.63 8.74
CA ASP A 196 33.97 16.21 7.79
C ASP A 196 34.88 15.10 7.25
N PHE A 197 34.91 14.93 5.93
CA PHE A 197 35.95 14.12 5.28
C PHE A 197 37.18 15.00 5.04
N GLY A 198 38.35 14.51 5.39
CA GLY A 198 39.60 15.25 5.19
C GLY A 198 40.84 14.39 5.15
N VAL A 199 41.98 15.05 4.99
CA VAL A 199 43.29 14.43 5.14
C VAL A 199 44.01 15.00 6.36
N MET A 200 44.69 14.15 7.09
CA MET A 200 45.54 14.52 8.22
C MET A 200 47.01 14.41 7.82
N VAL A 201 47.73 15.52 7.95
CA VAL A 201 49.16 15.63 7.70
C VAL A 201 49.85 15.97 9.02
N GLY A 202 50.57 15.01 9.60
CA GLY A 202 51.00 15.09 11.00
C GLY A 202 49.78 15.22 11.92
N GLU A 203 49.71 16.31 12.69
CA GLU A 203 48.55 16.64 13.55
C GLU A 203 47.57 17.63 12.90
N ARG A 204 47.82 18.09 11.67
CA ARG A 204 46.98 19.10 11.00
C ARG A 204 45.89 18.43 10.15
N PHE A 205 44.64 18.66 10.50
CA PHE A 205 43.47 18.23 9.71
C PHE A 205 43.15 19.24 8.60
N LEU A 206 43.03 18.75 7.37
CA LEU A 206 42.55 19.50 6.20
C LEU A 206 41.21 18.93 5.76
N ARG A 207 40.12 19.59 6.15
CA ARG A 207 38.76 19.28 5.67
C ARG A 207 38.68 19.50 4.15
N LEU A 208 38.20 18.48 3.43
CA LEU A 208 37.85 18.57 2.02
C LEU A 208 36.36 18.85 1.87
N VAL A 209 35.51 17.99 2.45
CA VAL A 209 34.06 18.02 2.29
C VAL A 209 33.36 17.86 3.65
N ARG A 210 32.13 18.36 3.77
CA ARG A 210 31.25 18.23 4.94
C ARG A 210 29.97 17.52 4.54
N SER A 211 29.45 16.66 5.40
CA SER A 211 28.20 15.92 5.17
C SER A 211 26.94 16.73 5.43
N ASN A 212 25.80 16.14 5.09
CA ASN A 212 24.53 16.49 5.72
C ASN A 212 24.59 16.26 7.24
N SER A 213 23.79 17.02 7.99
CA SER A 213 23.51 16.75 9.39
C SER A 213 22.42 15.68 9.52
N VAL A 214 22.51 14.83 10.55
CA VAL A 214 21.52 13.79 10.84
C VAL A 214 21.23 13.71 12.34
N GLN A 215 19.95 13.60 12.70
CA GLN A 215 19.54 13.37 14.09
C GLN A 215 19.24 11.90 14.32
N THR A 216 19.96 11.29 15.26
CA THR A 216 19.66 9.91 15.72
C THR A 216 18.36 9.89 16.53
N PRO A 217 17.52 8.85 16.41
CA PRO A 217 16.33 8.72 17.24
C PRO A 217 16.67 8.42 18.71
N ARG A 218 15.68 8.57 19.58
CA ARG A 218 15.74 8.08 20.97
C ARG A 218 15.84 6.55 20.99
N ALA A 219 16.64 6.02 21.92
CA ALA A 219 16.74 4.58 22.17
C ALA A 219 15.57 4.03 23.00
N GLY A 220 14.81 4.89 23.68
CA GLY A 220 13.68 4.54 24.52
C GLY A 220 12.32 4.87 23.88
N MET A 221 11.26 4.36 24.49
CA MET A 221 9.89 4.76 24.18
C MET A 221 9.68 6.25 24.54
N SER A 222 8.76 6.93 23.86
CA SER A 222 8.38 8.31 24.20
C SER A 222 7.74 8.38 25.59
N ASP A 223 8.15 9.36 26.39
CA ASP A 223 7.47 9.72 27.66
C ASP A 223 6.13 10.41 27.41
N VAL A 224 5.92 10.97 26.21
CA VAL A 224 4.64 11.51 25.78
C VAL A 224 3.74 10.34 25.36
N VAL A 225 2.85 9.95 26.28
CA VAL A 225 1.84 8.89 26.07
C VAL A 225 0.55 9.46 25.45
N ASP A 226 0.26 10.73 25.70
CA ASP A 226 -0.90 11.42 25.14
C ASP A 226 -0.62 11.81 23.70
N GLU A 227 -1.24 11.09 22.77
CA GLU A 227 -1.45 11.57 21.42
C GLU A 227 -2.30 12.85 21.48
N GLN A 228 -1.65 14.01 21.40
CA GLN A 228 -2.31 15.19 20.85
C GLN A 228 -2.56 14.90 19.38
N TRP A 229 -3.67 14.20 19.10
CA TRP A 229 -4.26 14.15 17.78
C TRP A 229 -4.39 15.60 17.32
N VAL A 230 -3.68 15.95 16.23
CA VAL A 230 -3.95 17.19 15.49
C VAL A 230 -5.46 17.21 15.29
N THR A 231 -6.16 18.18 15.85
CA THR A 231 -7.61 18.29 15.67
C THR A 231 -7.85 18.64 14.20
N LEU A 232 -8.13 17.58 13.43
CA LEU A 232 -8.19 17.51 11.96
C LEU A 232 -9.34 18.34 11.38
N ASN A 233 -9.37 19.65 11.65
CA ASN A 233 -10.47 20.53 11.28
C ASN A 233 -10.09 21.47 10.13
N GLU A 234 -8.90 22.07 10.12
CA GLU A 234 -8.50 23.03 9.07
C GLU A 234 -7.45 22.43 8.12
N GLU A 235 -6.27 22.04 8.63
CA GLU A 235 -5.19 21.46 7.81
C GLU A 235 -5.59 20.12 7.14
N ALA A 236 -6.46 19.36 7.79
CA ALA A 236 -6.98 18.09 7.25
C ALA A 236 -8.01 18.31 6.14
N GLU A 237 -8.87 19.33 6.27
CA GLU A 237 -9.76 19.75 5.20
C GLU A 237 -8.97 20.30 4.02
N GLU A 238 -7.90 21.06 4.26
CA GLU A 238 -7.04 21.58 3.19
C GLU A 238 -6.31 20.45 2.44
N MET A 239 -5.72 19.49 3.15
CA MET A 239 -5.14 18.27 2.56
C MET A 239 -6.18 17.43 1.79
N TYR A 240 -7.40 17.28 2.33
CA TYR A 240 -8.51 16.59 1.66
C TYR A 240 -9.06 17.36 0.45
N ALA A 241 -8.98 18.69 0.45
CA ALA A 241 -9.32 19.55 -0.68
C ALA A 241 -8.31 19.39 -1.82
N LEU A 242 -7.01 19.41 -1.48
CA LEU A 242 -5.90 19.25 -2.42
C LEU A 242 -5.89 17.84 -3.05
N SER A 243 -6.27 16.81 -2.29
CA SER A 243 -6.49 15.45 -2.81
C SER A 243 -7.77 15.30 -3.65
N GLY A 244 -8.60 16.34 -3.75
CA GLY A 244 -9.84 16.36 -4.54
C GLY A 244 -11.08 15.82 -3.82
N GLY A 245 -10.99 15.52 -2.52
CA GLY A 245 -12.04 14.87 -1.73
C GLY A 245 -13.37 15.63 -1.69
N PHE A 246 -13.35 16.96 -1.63
CA PHE A 246 -14.58 17.78 -1.69
C PHE A 246 -15.28 17.81 -3.06
N ARG A 247 -14.68 17.26 -4.12
CA ARG A 247 -15.32 17.16 -5.44
C ARG A 247 -16.13 15.87 -5.61
N ILE A 248 -15.96 14.90 -4.72
CA ILE A 248 -16.72 13.63 -4.69
C ILE A 248 -18.11 13.88 -4.08
N GLY A 249 -18.99 14.55 -4.83
CA GLY A 249 -20.38 14.77 -4.42
C GLY A 249 -21.16 15.82 -5.20
N ARG A 250 -20.50 16.86 -5.76
CA ARG A 250 -21.17 17.91 -6.55
C ARG A 250 -21.39 17.51 -8.01
N GLY A 251 -22.09 16.42 -8.29
CA GLY A 251 -22.80 16.16 -9.56
C GLY A 251 -22.00 16.12 -10.87
N GLU A 252 -20.69 16.39 -10.87
CA GLU A 252 -19.81 16.32 -12.04
C GLU A 252 -19.51 14.84 -12.35
N GLY A 253 -20.12 14.33 -13.41
CA GLY A 253 -19.89 12.96 -13.89
C GLY A 253 -18.45 12.75 -14.38
N SER A 254 -18.11 11.49 -14.69
CA SER A 254 -16.76 11.01 -15.04
C SER A 254 -15.99 11.83 -16.09
N ALA A 255 -16.67 12.61 -16.93
CA ALA A 255 -16.04 13.55 -17.86
C ALA A 255 -15.17 14.60 -17.15
N GLY A 256 -15.62 15.17 -16.03
CA GLY A 256 -14.85 16.19 -15.28
C GLY A 256 -13.60 15.62 -14.60
N LEU A 257 -13.64 14.34 -14.24
CA LEU A 257 -12.46 13.61 -13.73
C LEU A 257 -11.45 13.32 -14.86
N GLN A 258 -11.92 12.97 -16.06
CA GLN A 258 -11.04 12.83 -17.22
C GLN A 258 -10.41 14.16 -17.65
N GLU A 259 -11.15 15.27 -17.64
CA GLU A 259 -10.61 16.59 -18.01
C GLU A 259 -9.56 17.10 -17.01
N THR A 260 -9.77 16.85 -15.71
CA THR A 260 -8.79 17.21 -14.67
C THR A 260 -7.58 16.28 -14.61
N GLN A 261 -7.73 14.99 -14.94
CA GLN A 261 -6.57 14.11 -15.18
C GLN A 261 -5.81 14.50 -16.45
N ALA A 262 -6.49 14.81 -17.55
CA ALA A 262 -5.87 15.23 -18.80
C ALA A 262 -5.04 16.51 -18.60
N ARG A 263 -5.58 17.53 -17.92
CA ARG A 263 -4.80 18.75 -17.61
C ARG A 263 -3.60 18.52 -16.69
N ARG A 264 -3.66 17.57 -15.75
CA ARG A 264 -2.50 17.19 -14.93
C ARG A 264 -1.45 16.47 -15.76
N PHE A 265 -1.89 15.55 -16.63
CA PHE A 265 -1.01 14.82 -17.54
C PHE A 265 -0.37 15.74 -18.59
N GLU A 266 -1.08 16.74 -19.11
CA GLU A 266 -0.53 17.78 -20.00
C GLU A 266 0.46 18.70 -19.27
N ALA A 267 0.21 19.03 -18.01
CA ALA A 267 1.16 19.79 -17.19
C ALA A 267 2.43 18.98 -16.89
N GLU A 268 2.31 17.69 -16.60
CA GLU A 268 3.44 16.76 -16.41
C GLU A 268 4.21 16.52 -17.72
N LEU A 269 3.53 16.46 -18.87
CA LEU A 269 4.14 16.43 -20.21
C LEU A 269 4.86 17.73 -20.60
N SER A 270 4.53 18.86 -19.98
CA SER A 270 5.14 20.17 -20.25
C SER A 270 6.48 20.39 -19.51
N SER A 271 6.84 19.52 -18.58
CA SER A 271 8.13 19.54 -17.88
C SER A 271 8.92 18.28 -18.23
N GLY A 272 10.01 18.45 -18.98
CA GLY A 272 10.73 17.33 -19.61
C GLY A 272 11.29 16.32 -18.59
N GLY A 273 10.88 15.06 -18.70
CA GLY A 273 11.30 14.02 -17.76
C GLY A 273 10.81 12.60 -18.08
N ILE A 274 10.70 12.20 -19.36
CA ILE A 274 10.33 10.83 -19.74
C ILE A 274 11.58 10.03 -20.12
N SER A 275 11.84 8.91 -19.44
CA SER A 275 12.43 7.69 -20.05
C SER A 275 12.48 6.50 -19.08
N SER A 276 11.48 5.61 -19.16
CA SER A 276 11.64 4.13 -18.97
C SER A 276 10.32 3.34 -19.11
N PHE A 277 9.62 3.54 -20.22
CA PHE A 277 8.90 2.44 -20.89
C PHE A 277 9.76 2.07 -22.12
N PHE A 278 10.04 0.82 -22.49
CA PHE A 278 9.17 -0.35 -22.58
C PHE A 278 9.92 -1.68 -22.34
N GLY A 279 9.16 -2.75 -22.05
CA GLY A 279 9.62 -4.14 -22.17
C GLY A 279 8.49 -5.02 -22.69
N SER A 280 8.69 -5.70 -23.81
CA SER A 280 7.67 -6.46 -24.54
C SER A 280 7.55 -7.93 -24.09
N GLY A 281 6.45 -8.59 -24.47
CA GLY A 281 6.56 -10.00 -24.84
C GLY A 281 6.42 -11.08 -23.75
N ARG A 282 5.58 -10.89 -22.72
CA ARG A 282 4.84 -12.03 -22.13
C ARG A 282 3.38 -11.66 -21.96
N PHE A 283 2.47 -12.59 -22.25
CA PHE A 283 1.19 -12.64 -21.55
C PHE A 283 1.51 -12.92 -20.09
N ARG A 284 1.82 -11.86 -19.34
CA ARG A 284 1.75 -11.89 -17.89
C ARG A 284 0.29 -12.15 -17.60
N GLU A 285 -0.04 -13.35 -17.14
CA GLU A 285 -1.28 -13.55 -16.41
C GLU A 285 -1.35 -12.40 -15.41
N MET A 286 -2.35 -11.53 -15.56
CA MET A 286 -2.55 -10.48 -14.56
C MET A 286 -2.64 -11.21 -13.23
N PRO A 287 -1.70 -10.99 -12.28
CA PRO A 287 -1.79 -11.66 -11.01
C PRO A 287 -3.17 -11.29 -10.48
N ARG A 288 -4.03 -12.30 -10.26
CA ARG A 288 -5.37 -12.10 -9.70
C ARG A 288 -5.18 -11.16 -8.53
N ARG A 289 -5.74 -9.94 -8.59
CA ARG A 289 -5.39 -8.86 -7.66
C ARG A 289 -5.52 -9.41 -6.25
N GLY A 290 -4.38 -9.70 -5.63
CA GLY A 290 -4.28 -10.26 -4.30
C GLY A 290 -4.54 -9.14 -3.33
N PHE A 291 -5.82 -8.79 -3.17
CA PHE A 291 -6.25 -7.84 -2.16
C PHE A 291 -6.20 -8.56 -0.81
N TRP A 292 -4.98 -8.68 -0.29
CA TRP A 292 -4.74 -9.15 1.06
C TRP A 292 -5.00 -7.99 2.02
N TYR A 293 -5.59 -8.31 3.16
CA TYR A 293 -5.88 -7.37 4.23
C TYR A 293 -5.76 -8.10 5.56
N GLN A 294 -5.31 -7.39 6.58
CA GLN A 294 -5.18 -7.88 7.94
C GLN A 294 -5.68 -6.80 8.90
N LEU A 295 -6.47 -7.20 9.89
CA LEU A 295 -7.10 -6.30 10.86
C LEU A 295 -6.95 -6.87 12.27
N ASP A 296 -5.93 -6.39 12.96
CA ASP A 296 -5.66 -6.67 14.35
C ASP A 296 -6.25 -5.59 15.27
N ALA A 297 -6.45 -5.91 16.54
CA ALA A 297 -6.94 -4.97 17.54
C ALA A 297 -6.27 -5.25 18.88
N GLU A 298 -5.98 -4.17 19.60
CA GLU A 298 -5.41 -4.19 20.94
C GLU A 298 -6.37 -3.51 21.94
N LEU A 299 -6.17 -3.82 23.22
CA LEU A 299 -6.85 -3.19 24.33
C LEU A 299 -5.82 -2.61 25.28
N ILE A 300 -5.93 -1.31 25.56
CA ILE A 300 -5.09 -0.62 26.55
C ILE A 300 -5.91 -0.42 27.82
N VAL A 301 -5.37 -0.85 28.95
CA VAL A 301 -5.92 -0.61 30.28
C VAL A 301 -4.99 0.35 31.00
N TYR A 302 -5.52 1.49 31.45
CA TYR A 302 -4.79 2.50 32.22
C TYR A 302 -5.56 2.83 33.50
N GLY A 303 -4.84 3.40 34.47
CA GLY A 303 -5.40 3.84 35.73
C GLY A 303 -4.36 4.55 36.59
N ALA A 304 -4.79 4.98 37.77
CA ALA A 304 -3.94 5.63 38.76
C ALA A 304 -4.30 5.13 40.17
N THR A 305 -3.34 5.18 41.07
CA THR A 305 -3.47 4.89 42.50
C THR A 305 -2.35 5.65 43.24
N GLU A 306 -2.09 5.33 44.50
CA GLU A 306 -0.99 5.95 45.26
C GLU A 306 0.38 5.45 44.73
N PRO A 307 1.45 6.28 44.67
CA PRO A 307 2.72 5.91 44.05
C PRO A 307 3.43 4.67 44.62
N ASP A 308 3.14 4.32 45.87
CA ASP A 308 3.68 3.20 46.64
C ASP A 308 2.69 2.03 46.81
N ALA A 309 1.49 2.13 46.22
CA ALA A 309 0.52 1.05 46.18
C ALA A 309 0.95 -0.09 45.22
N TRP A 310 0.39 -1.27 45.44
CA TRP A 310 0.61 -2.47 44.64
C TRP A 310 -0.58 -2.72 43.72
N VAL A 311 -0.34 -2.72 42.41
CA VAL A 311 -1.37 -3.06 41.41
C VAL A 311 -1.05 -4.39 40.76
N THR A 312 -2.04 -5.26 40.66
CA THR A 312 -1.97 -6.47 39.82
C THR A 312 -3.07 -6.45 38.77
N LEU A 313 -2.77 -7.00 37.60
CA LEU A 313 -3.73 -7.18 36.51
C LEU A 313 -3.66 -8.64 36.05
N GLN A 314 -4.80 -9.33 36.05
CA GLN A 314 -4.88 -10.79 35.85
C GLN A 314 -3.90 -11.56 36.78
N GLY A 315 -3.72 -11.06 38.01
CA GLY A 315 -2.79 -11.62 39.01
C GLY A 315 -1.31 -11.36 38.75
N LYS A 316 -0.94 -10.61 37.70
CA LYS A 316 0.46 -10.20 37.43
C LYS A 316 0.71 -8.80 37.98
N PRO A 317 1.79 -8.55 38.74
CA PRO A 317 2.11 -7.22 39.24
C PRO A 317 2.44 -6.26 38.10
N ILE A 318 1.95 -5.04 38.19
CA ILE A 318 2.29 -3.91 37.31
C ILE A 318 3.12 -2.92 38.12
N ARG A 319 4.23 -2.46 37.54
CA ARG A 319 5.04 -1.38 38.12
C ARG A 319 4.37 -0.04 37.86
N LEU A 320 4.09 0.71 38.94
CA LEU A 320 3.60 2.08 38.85
C LEU A 320 4.70 3.05 38.41
N ARG A 321 4.29 4.16 37.80
CA ARG A 321 5.11 5.35 37.59
C ARG A 321 5.24 6.15 38.90
N PRO A 322 6.20 7.09 39.03
CA PRO A 322 6.37 7.91 40.25
C PRO A 322 5.16 8.78 40.64
N ASP A 323 4.22 8.99 39.72
CA ASP A 323 2.94 9.69 39.93
C ASP A 323 1.78 8.74 40.29
N GLY A 324 2.05 7.44 40.47
CA GLY A 324 1.04 6.42 40.76
C GLY A 324 0.22 5.94 39.56
N THR A 325 0.52 6.42 38.35
CA THR A 325 -0.17 5.97 37.13
C THR A 325 0.40 4.66 36.59
N PHE A 326 -0.42 3.92 35.83
CA PHE A 326 0.01 2.73 35.10
C PHE A 326 -0.70 2.56 33.76
N THR A 327 -0.11 1.73 32.89
CA THR A 327 -0.68 1.40 31.58
C THR A 327 -0.24 -0.02 31.21
N ALA A 328 -1.16 -0.83 30.69
CA ALA A 328 -0.87 -2.16 30.17
C ALA A 328 -1.61 -2.39 28.84
N ARG A 329 -0.92 -2.98 27.87
CA ARG A 329 -1.45 -3.29 26.53
C ARG A 329 -1.67 -4.79 26.38
N PHE A 330 -2.78 -5.17 25.75
CA PHE A 330 -3.17 -6.55 25.52
C PHE A 330 -3.60 -6.74 24.07
N ALA A 331 -3.29 -7.89 23.48
CA ALA A 331 -4.00 -8.32 22.29
C ALA A 331 -5.49 -8.48 22.62
N LEU A 332 -6.36 -7.96 21.76
CA LEU A 332 -7.81 -8.11 21.84
C LEU A 332 -8.26 -9.09 20.75
N PRO A 333 -8.15 -10.42 20.96
CA PRO A 333 -8.71 -11.41 20.04
C PRO A 333 -10.25 -11.40 20.10
N ASP A 334 -10.88 -12.00 19.10
CA ASP A 334 -12.33 -12.24 19.11
C ASP A 334 -12.74 -13.10 20.31
N GLY A 335 -13.90 -12.79 20.88
CA GLY A 335 -14.42 -13.38 22.10
C GLY A 335 -14.54 -12.39 23.25
N ARG A 336 -14.78 -12.92 24.45
CA ARG A 336 -15.02 -12.14 25.66
C ARG A 336 -13.80 -12.19 26.59
N GLN A 337 -13.13 -11.04 26.75
CA GLN A 337 -12.04 -10.84 27.69
C GLN A 337 -12.56 -10.38 29.05
N VAL A 338 -11.95 -10.89 30.12
CA VAL A 338 -12.20 -10.46 31.51
C VAL A 338 -10.85 -10.11 32.13
N ILE A 339 -10.75 -8.90 32.67
CA ILE A 339 -9.47 -8.32 33.08
C ILE A 339 -9.61 -7.79 34.50
N PRO A 340 -9.48 -8.63 35.54
CA PRO A 340 -9.46 -8.16 36.92
C PRO A 340 -8.19 -7.35 37.16
N VAL A 341 -8.36 -6.15 37.74
CA VAL A 341 -7.31 -5.26 38.23
C VAL A 341 -7.52 -5.12 39.73
N THR A 342 -6.53 -5.53 40.52
CA THR A 342 -6.56 -5.46 41.98
C THR A 342 -5.55 -4.42 42.45
N PHE A 343 -5.99 -3.54 43.34
CA PHE A 343 -5.25 -2.46 43.98
C PHE A 343 -5.10 -2.80 45.45
N VAL A 344 -3.89 -2.71 45.98
CA VAL A 344 -3.58 -2.91 47.39
C VAL A 344 -2.75 -1.72 47.85
N SER A 345 -3.20 -1.04 48.90
CA SER A 345 -2.50 0.06 49.58
C SER A 345 -1.07 -0.32 50.02
N ALA A 346 -0.21 0.68 50.23
CA ALA A 346 1.19 0.47 50.63
C ALA A 346 1.33 -0.27 51.98
N ASP A 347 0.42 0.02 52.92
CA ASP A 347 0.33 -0.63 54.24
C ASP A 347 -0.43 -1.98 54.21
N ARG A 348 -1.05 -2.31 53.06
CA ARG A 348 -1.85 -3.53 52.80
C ARG A 348 -3.13 -3.62 53.63
N VAL A 349 -3.68 -2.50 54.08
CA VAL A 349 -4.95 -2.46 54.81
C VAL A 349 -6.14 -2.43 53.84
N ASP A 350 -6.07 -1.55 52.84
CA ASP A 350 -7.11 -1.41 51.82
C ASP A 350 -6.81 -2.24 50.57
N GLU A 351 -7.81 -3.03 50.14
CA GLU A 351 -7.80 -3.80 48.88
C GLU A 351 -9.09 -3.53 48.08
N ALA A 352 -8.95 -3.24 46.79
CA ALA A 352 -10.06 -3.04 45.86
C ALA A 352 -9.82 -3.77 44.54
N THR A 353 -10.86 -4.39 43.96
CA THR A 353 -10.77 -5.07 42.65
C THR A 353 -11.80 -4.51 41.67
N VAL A 354 -11.32 -4.03 40.51
CA VAL A 354 -12.14 -3.56 39.39
C VAL A 354 -11.99 -4.55 38.24
N THR A 355 -13.09 -5.03 37.64
CA THR A 355 -13.04 -6.05 36.58
C THR A 355 -13.69 -5.59 35.28
N PRO A 356 -12.97 -4.84 34.42
CA PRO A 356 -13.31 -4.66 33.01
C PRO A 356 -13.67 -5.97 32.30
N ARG A 357 -14.70 -5.87 31.44
CA ARG A 357 -15.21 -6.95 30.59
C ARG A 357 -15.40 -6.40 29.19
N VAL A 358 -14.70 -6.95 28.21
CA VAL A 358 -14.68 -6.48 26.82
C VAL A 358 -15.05 -7.65 25.91
N GLU A 359 -15.82 -7.39 24.85
CA GLU A 359 -16.20 -8.40 23.87
C GLU A 359 -15.88 -7.90 22.46
N ARG A 360 -15.07 -8.65 21.71
CA ARG A 360 -14.75 -8.38 20.29
C ARG A 360 -15.41 -9.43 19.41
N LYS A 361 -15.95 -9.00 18.27
CA LYS A 361 -16.42 -9.85 17.17
C LYS A 361 -15.92 -9.29 15.85
N THR A 362 -15.32 -10.12 15.01
CA THR A 362 -14.88 -9.75 13.66
C THR A 362 -15.73 -10.48 12.63
N ASP A 363 -16.69 -9.77 12.03
CA ASP A 363 -17.41 -10.27 10.86
C ASP A 363 -16.50 -10.19 9.62
N ARG A 364 -16.40 -11.28 8.86
CA ARG A 364 -15.68 -11.36 7.58
C ARG A 364 -16.69 -11.51 6.45
N GLN A 365 -16.59 -10.68 5.42
CA GLN A 365 -17.45 -10.67 4.23
C GLN A 365 -16.76 -11.27 3.00
#